data_AF-A0A1I6SAN7-F1
#
_entry.id   AF-A0A1I6SAN7-F1
#
_cell.length_a   1.000
_cell.length_b   1.000
_cell.length_c   1.000
_cell.angle_alpha   90.00
_cell.angle_beta   90.00
_cell.angle_gamma   90.00
#
_symmetry.space_group_name_H-M   'P 1'
#
loop_
_entity.id
_entity.type
_entity.pdbx_description
1 polymer ?
#
loop_
_entity_poly.entity_id
_entity_poly.type
_entity_poly.pdbx_seq_one_letter_code
_entity_poly.pdbx_strand_id
1 'polypeptide(L)'
;MSAKPVFKSKNATDLLRDAEHILLKMTENADLFANPVPSLTVLEERLEAYRTAFAEATFRDRRAVVLKGQTGVDLQETIYRLSHFVDAVALGDPAIILAAGFRIASPTTVRIGRTPKAENLRATHVQVGLGIIQLRVNPWRPARMYRYEYREKGTEEWIGFLHSKSFVELSDLTAMREYEFRVSYIGRDAILNFSDVVTALVV
;
A
#
# COMPACT_ATOMS: atom_id res chain seq x y z
N MET A 1 -14.21 12.67 -7.33
CA MET A 1 -13.17 11.67 -7.68
C MET A 1 -13.82 10.68 -8.63
N SER A 2 -13.26 10.48 -9.83
CA SER A 2 -13.82 9.57 -10.83
C SER A 2 -13.63 8.12 -10.38
N ALA A 3 -14.68 7.32 -10.39
CA ALA A 3 -14.57 5.87 -10.24
C ALA A 3 -13.79 5.32 -11.45
N LYS A 4 -12.98 4.27 -11.24
CA LYS A 4 -12.23 3.60 -12.30
C LYS A 4 -12.41 2.09 -12.21
N PRO A 5 -12.55 1.38 -13.34
CA PRO A 5 -12.57 -0.08 -13.35
C PRO A 5 -11.19 -0.62 -12.96
N VAL A 6 -11.16 -1.64 -12.12
CA VAL A 6 -9.94 -2.32 -11.69
C VAL A 6 -10.10 -3.82 -11.89
N PHE A 7 -9.06 -4.41 -12.45
CA PHE A 7 -8.91 -5.85 -12.59
C PHE A 7 -7.62 -6.31 -11.92
N LYS A 8 -7.72 -7.34 -11.06
CA LYS A 8 -6.58 -7.97 -10.40
C LYS A 8 -6.89 -9.42 -10.04
N SER A 9 -6.37 -10.36 -10.81
CA SER A 9 -6.43 -11.80 -10.50
C SER A 9 -5.24 -12.22 -9.62
N LYS A 10 -5.48 -12.98 -8.55
CA LYS A 10 -4.41 -13.50 -7.66
C LYS A 10 -3.94 -14.90 -8.02
N ASN A 11 -4.81 -15.69 -8.63
CA ASN A 11 -4.54 -17.06 -9.05
C ASN A 11 -5.35 -17.39 -10.31
N ALA A 12 -5.10 -18.56 -10.87
CA ALA A 12 -5.71 -19.02 -12.11
C ALA A 12 -7.23 -19.23 -12.02
N THR A 13 -7.75 -19.69 -10.87
CA THR A 13 -9.19 -19.87 -10.65
C THR A 13 -9.91 -18.52 -10.57
N ASP A 14 -9.30 -17.54 -9.89
CA ASP A 14 -9.82 -16.18 -9.83
C ASP A 14 -9.85 -15.54 -11.23
N LEU A 15 -8.83 -15.78 -12.06
CA LEU A 15 -8.80 -15.30 -13.45
C LEU A 15 -9.97 -15.86 -14.27
N LEU A 16 -10.24 -17.17 -14.20
CA LEU A 16 -11.39 -17.78 -14.89
C LEU A 16 -12.72 -17.19 -14.42
N ARG A 17 -12.95 -17.17 -13.10
CA ARG A 17 -14.21 -16.67 -12.53
C ARG A 17 -14.44 -15.20 -12.87
N ASP A 18 -13.41 -14.37 -12.74
CA ASP A 18 -13.55 -12.94 -13.01
C ASP A 18 -13.78 -12.69 -14.51
N ALA A 19 -13.12 -13.45 -15.41
CA ALA A 19 -13.33 -13.37 -16.85
C ALA A 19 -14.74 -13.82 -17.27
N GLU A 20 -15.23 -14.94 -16.75
CA GLU A 20 -16.60 -15.44 -16.97
C GLU A 20 -17.64 -14.42 -16.50
N HIS A 21 -17.42 -13.83 -15.32
CA HIS A 21 -18.31 -12.81 -14.77
C HIS A 21 -18.35 -11.55 -15.65
N ILE A 22 -17.20 -11.07 -16.14
CA ILE A 22 -17.13 -9.91 -17.05
C ILE A 22 -17.84 -10.22 -18.37
N LEU A 23 -17.60 -11.38 -18.97
CA LEU A 23 -18.25 -11.79 -20.22
C LEU A 23 -19.78 -11.83 -20.06
N LEU A 24 -20.27 -12.47 -18.99
CA LEU A 24 -21.70 -12.53 -18.67
C LEU A 24 -22.29 -11.13 -18.52
N LYS A 25 -21.67 -10.29 -17.70
CA LYS A 25 -22.18 -8.96 -17.38
C LYS A 25 -22.18 -8.00 -18.57
N MET A 26 -21.11 -8.01 -19.38
CA MET A 26 -21.06 -7.20 -20.60
C MET A 26 -22.07 -7.69 -21.66
N THR A 27 -22.37 -8.99 -21.69
CA THR A 27 -23.39 -9.55 -22.59
C THR A 27 -24.81 -9.18 -22.12
N GLU A 28 -25.10 -9.29 -20.82
CA GLU A 28 -26.39 -8.86 -20.23
C GLU A 28 -26.66 -7.37 -20.44
N ASN A 29 -25.61 -6.55 -20.46
CA ASN A 29 -25.69 -5.09 -20.58
C ASN A 29 -25.17 -4.60 -21.95
N ALA A 30 -25.41 -5.37 -23.02
CA ALA A 30 -24.89 -5.06 -24.35
C ALA A 30 -25.28 -3.65 -24.85
N ASP A 31 -26.45 -3.15 -24.45
CA ASP A 31 -26.92 -1.80 -24.79
C ASP A 31 -26.01 -0.68 -24.28
N LEU A 32 -25.31 -0.91 -23.16
CA LEU A 32 -24.36 0.05 -22.58
C LEU A 32 -22.97 -0.03 -23.25
N PHE A 33 -22.66 -1.15 -23.92
CA PHE A 33 -21.32 -1.46 -24.41
C PHE A 33 -21.34 -1.71 -25.93
N ALA A 34 -21.79 -0.73 -26.69
CA ALA A 34 -21.78 -0.82 -28.15
C ALA A 34 -20.35 -0.90 -28.70
N ASN A 35 -20.06 -1.93 -29.49
CA ASN A 35 -18.76 -2.18 -30.14
C ASN A 35 -17.57 -2.19 -29.16
N PRO A 36 -17.52 -3.15 -28.23
CA PRO A 36 -16.42 -3.23 -27.27
C PRO A 36 -15.11 -3.50 -27.99
N VAL A 37 -14.03 -2.86 -27.50
CA VAL A 37 -12.68 -3.03 -28.01
C VAL A 37 -11.77 -3.52 -26.87
N PRO A 38 -11.22 -4.74 -26.94
CA PRO A 38 -11.46 -5.81 -27.93
C PRO A 38 -12.92 -6.35 -27.89
N SER A 39 -13.36 -7.05 -28.94
CA SER A 39 -14.72 -7.57 -29.00
C SER A 39 -14.97 -8.66 -27.95
N LEU A 40 -16.24 -8.85 -27.56
CA LEU A 40 -16.60 -9.93 -26.62
C LEU A 40 -16.28 -11.33 -27.19
N THR A 41 -16.33 -11.50 -28.50
CA THR A 41 -15.88 -12.72 -29.18
C THR A 41 -14.40 -13.00 -28.92
N VAL A 42 -13.53 -11.99 -28.95
CA VAL A 42 -12.11 -12.16 -28.60
C VAL A 42 -11.96 -12.53 -27.13
N LEU A 43 -12.74 -11.94 -26.22
CA LEU A 43 -12.72 -12.34 -24.81
C LEU A 43 -13.12 -13.80 -24.62
N GLU A 44 -14.18 -14.24 -25.29
CA GLU A 44 -14.69 -15.61 -25.24
C GLU A 44 -13.66 -16.62 -25.79
N GLU A 45 -13.05 -16.34 -26.94
CA GLU A 45 -11.98 -17.18 -27.51
C GLU A 45 -10.79 -17.34 -26.56
N ARG A 46 -10.35 -16.24 -25.92
CA ARG A 46 -9.25 -16.27 -24.96
C ARG A 46 -9.62 -16.97 -23.65
N LEU A 47 -10.87 -16.86 -23.23
CA LEU A 47 -11.40 -17.56 -22.07
C LEU A 47 -11.42 -19.08 -22.30
N GLU A 48 -11.94 -19.54 -23.44
CA GLU A 48 -11.94 -20.97 -23.78
C GLU A 48 -10.51 -21.52 -23.93
N ALA A 49 -9.61 -20.79 -24.60
CA ALA A 49 -8.21 -21.18 -24.72
C ALA A 49 -7.54 -21.34 -23.34
N TYR A 50 -7.80 -20.42 -22.41
CA TYR A 50 -7.29 -20.51 -21.04
C TYR A 50 -7.91 -21.68 -20.27
N ARG A 51 -9.21 -21.93 -20.43
CA ARG A 51 -9.91 -23.06 -19.77
C ARG A 51 -9.34 -24.40 -20.20
N THR A 52 -9.12 -24.60 -21.50
CA THR A 52 -8.48 -25.81 -22.04
C THR A 52 -7.06 -25.98 -21.51
N ALA A 53 -6.23 -24.93 -21.60
CA ALA A 53 -4.85 -24.99 -21.11
C ALA A 53 -4.79 -25.21 -19.58
N PHE A 54 -5.75 -24.67 -18.83
CA PHE A 54 -5.88 -24.90 -17.40
C PHE A 54 -6.17 -26.37 -17.08
N ALA A 55 -7.10 -27.00 -17.82
CA ALA A 55 -7.43 -28.41 -17.65
C ALA A 55 -6.23 -29.32 -17.98
N GLU A 56 -5.52 -29.07 -19.08
CA GLU A 56 -4.35 -29.85 -19.50
C GLU A 56 -3.18 -29.73 -18.50
N ALA A 57 -2.96 -28.54 -17.93
CA ALA A 57 -1.90 -28.31 -16.96
C ALA A 57 -2.09 -29.06 -15.63
N THR A 58 -3.27 -29.66 -15.39
CA THR A 58 -3.57 -30.48 -14.20
C THR A 58 -2.57 -31.64 -14.05
N PHE A 59 -2.12 -32.23 -15.16
CA PHE A 59 -1.18 -33.35 -15.16
C PHE A 59 0.29 -32.93 -14.99
N ARG A 60 0.55 -31.63 -14.79
CA ARG A 60 1.89 -31.05 -14.56
C ARG A 60 2.91 -31.31 -15.66
N ASP A 61 2.47 -31.57 -16.88
CA ASP A 61 3.35 -31.49 -18.04
C ASP A 61 3.91 -30.07 -18.15
N ARG A 62 5.23 -29.93 -18.20
CA ARG A 62 5.92 -28.63 -18.29
C ARG A 62 5.44 -27.84 -19.50
N ARG A 63 5.14 -28.50 -20.62
CA ARG A 63 4.61 -27.84 -21.83
C ARG A 63 3.23 -27.25 -21.56
N ALA A 64 2.33 -28.02 -20.95
CA ALA A 64 0.98 -27.55 -20.61
C ALA A 64 1.00 -26.41 -19.59
N VAL A 65 1.92 -26.45 -18.62
CA VAL A 65 2.11 -25.36 -17.65
C VAL A 65 2.56 -24.06 -18.34
N VAL A 66 3.49 -24.14 -19.29
CA VAL A 66 3.93 -22.98 -20.08
C VAL A 66 2.78 -22.43 -20.92
N LEU A 67 2.02 -23.30 -21.61
CA LEU A 67 0.88 -22.90 -22.44
C LEU A 67 -0.22 -22.22 -21.61
N LYS A 68 -0.53 -22.74 -20.42
CA LYS A 68 -1.43 -22.08 -19.45
C LYS A 68 -0.91 -20.69 -19.05
N GLY A 69 0.40 -20.55 -18.85
CA GLY A 69 1.01 -19.26 -18.54
C GLY A 69 0.78 -18.24 -19.65
N GLN A 70 1.05 -18.63 -20.90
CA GLN A 70 0.88 -17.78 -22.09
C GLN A 70 -0.57 -17.36 -22.31
N THR A 71 -1.49 -18.34 -22.34
CA THR A 71 -2.93 -18.08 -22.49
C THR A 71 -3.51 -17.24 -21.35
N GLY A 72 -2.96 -17.38 -20.14
CA GLY A 72 -3.33 -16.54 -18.99
C GLY A 72 -2.91 -15.08 -19.15
N VAL A 73 -1.74 -14.82 -19.73
CA VAL A 73 -1.28 -13.45 -20.04
C VAL A 73 -2.17 -12.83 -21.12
N ASP A 74 -2.48 -13.57 -22.19
CA ASP A 74 -3.35 -13.08 -23.27
C ASP A 74 -4.77 -12.72 -22.75
N LEU A 75 -5.33 -13.56 -21.88
CA LEU A 75 -6.63 -13.29 -21.26
C LEU A 75 -6.59 -12.05 -20.35
N GLN A 76 -5.55 -11.92 -19.52
CA GLN A 76 -5.36 -10.74 -18.68
C GLN A 76 -5.20 -9.45 -19.50
N GLU A 77 -4.45 -9.50 -20.59
CA GLU A 77 -4.28 -8.37 -21.50
C GLU A 77 -5.61 -7.98 -22.15
N THR A 78 -6.41 -8.96 -22.57
CA THR A 78 -7.73 -8.74 -23.16
C THR A 78 -8.67 -8.05 -22.17
N ILE A 79 -8.73 -8.54 -20.92
CA ILE A 79 -9.53 -7.94 -19.84
C ILE A 79 -9.02 -6.54 -19.49
N TYR A 80 -7.70 -6.32 -19.52
CA TYR A 80 -7.11 -5.01 -19.26
C TYR A 80 -7.47 -4.00 -20.36
N ARG A 81 -7.47 -4.39 -21.63
CA ARG A 81 -7.92 -3.51 -22.72
C ARG A 81 -9.42 -3.21 -22.61
N LEU A 82 -10.23 -4.20 -22.25
CA LEU A 82 -11.66 -4.02 -21.99
C LEU A 82 -11.93 -3.05 -20.83
N SER A 83 -11.10 -3.07 -19.78
CA SER A 83 -11.30 -2.14 -18.66
C SER A 83 -11.10 -0.68 -19.09
N HIS A 84 -10.18 -0.39 -20.03
CA HIS A 84 -10.03 0.95 -20.61
C HIS A 84 -11.23 1.36 -21.45
N PHE A 85 -11.80 0.43 -22.22
CA PHE A 85 -13.04 0.69 -22.94
C PHE A 85 -14.19 1.01 -21.97
N VAL A 86 -14.35 0.23 -20.90
CA VAL A 86 -15.36 0.48 -19.87
C VAL A 86 -15.13 1.80 -19.16
N ASP A 87 -13.88 2.19 -18.88
CA ASP A 87 -13.56 3.51 -18.28
C ASP A 87 -14.00 4.65 -19.21
N ALA A 88 -13.78 4.52 -20.52
CA ALA A 88 -14.18 5.49 -21.52
C ALA A 88 -15.72 5.61 -21.65
N VAL A 89 -16.44 4.50 -21.55
CA VAL A 89 -17.92 4.48 -21.57
C VAL A 89 -18.50 5.00 -20.26
N ALA A 90 -17.92 4.62 -19.12
CA ALA A 90 -18.44 4.95 -17.81
C ALA A 90 -18.28 6.44 -17.46
N LEU A 91 -17.24 7.11 -17.97
CA LEU A 91 -16.95 8.53 -17.65
C LEU A 91 -16.93 8.81 -16.13
N GLY A 92 -16.55 7.82 -15.33
CA GLY A 92 -16.54 7.89 -13.87
C GLY A 92 -17.84 7.48 -13.17
N ASP A 93 -18.85 7.01 -13.89
CA ASP A 93 -20.08 6.46 -13.33
C ASP A 93 -19.82 5.05 -12.74
N PRO A 94 -19.91 4.88 -11.42
CA PRO A 94 -19.72 3.58 -10.78
C PRO A 94 -20.77 2.53 -11.21
N ALA A 95 -21.98 2.93 -11.59
CA ALA A 95 -23.03 2.00 -11.99
C ALA A 95 -22.66 1.29 -13.31
N ILE A 96 -22.12 2.02 -14.28
CA ILE A 96 -21.67 1.48 -15.57
C ILE A 96 -20.48 0.54 -15.37
N ILE A 97 -19.53 0.89 -14.50
CA ILE A 97 -18.37 0.04 -14.18
C ILE A 97 -18.83 -1.30 -13.58
N LEU A 98 -19.81 -1.27 -12.66
CA LEU A 98 -20.36 -2.48 -12.05
C LEU A 98 -21.21 -3.29 -13.04
N ALA A 99 -21.93 -2.62 -13.95
CA ALA A 99 -22.69 -3.26 -15.02
C ALA A 99 -21.80 -4.03 -16.01
N ALA A 100 -20.55 -3.60 -16.21
CA ALA A 100 -19.54 -4.34 -16.96
C ALA A 100 -18.92 -5.52 -16.19
N GLY A 101 -19.25 -5.69 -14.90
CA GLY A 101 -18.68 -6.73 -14.04
C GLY A 101 -17.30 -6.41 -13.44
N PHE A 102 -16.81 -5.17 -13.60
CA PHE A 102 -15.55 -4.72 -13.01
C PHE A 102 -15.73 -4.23 -11.57
N ARG A 103 -14.63 -4.25 -10.81
CA ARG A 103 -14.59 -3.68 -9.46
C ARG A 103 -14.17 -2.22 -9.53
N ILE A 104 -14.73 -1.38 -8.68
CA ILE A 104 -14.37 0.03 -8.60
C ILE A 104 -13.11 0.20 -7.74
N ALA A 105 -12.15 1.01 -8.22
CA ALA A 105 -11.04 1.48 -7.40
C ALA A 105 -11.57 2.23 -6.17
N SER A 106 -11.27 1.76 -4.97
CA SER A 106 -11.59 2.53 -3.76
C SER A 106 -10.86 3.87 -3.83
N PRO A 107 -11.55 5.02 -3.64
CA PRO A 107 -10.90 6.32 -3.70
C PRO A 107 -9.77 6.35 -2.68
N THR A 108 -8.55 6.59 -3.14
CA THR A 108 -7.36 6.68 -2.29
C THR A 108 -7.35 8.02 -1.55
N THR A 109 -8.38 8.28 -0.76
CA THR A 109 -8.44 9.40 0.18
C THR A 109 -8.59 8.86 1.58
N VAL A 110 -7.60 8.08 2.03
CA VAL A 110 -7.23 8.24 3.43
C VAL A 110 -6.62 9.64 3.52
N ARG A 111 -7.47 10.63 3.84
CA ARG A 111 -7.02 11.91 4.38
C ARG A 111 -6.30 11.55 5.66
N ILE A 112 -4.99 11.28 5.58
CA ILE A 112 -4.18 11.25 6.79
C ILE A 112 -4.29 12.67 7.31
N GLY A 113 -5.02 12.85 8.41
CA GLY A 113 -5.03 14.11 9.14
C GLY A 113 -3.59 14.54 9.44
N ARG A 114 -3.38 15.83 9.68
CA ARG A 114 -2.07 16.39 10.04
C ARG A 114 -1.32 15.47 11.01
N THR A 115 0.00 15.33 10.82
CA THR A 115 0.85 14.50 11.69
C THR A 115 0.57 14.86 13.16
N PRO A 116 0.10 13.89 13.98
CA PRO A 116 -0.23 14.16 15.37
C PRO A 116 1.03 14.46 16.16
N LYS A 117 0.85 15.06 17.34
CA LYS A 117 1.93 15.27 18.28
C LYS A 117 2.42 13.91 18.76
N ALA A 118 3.74 13.75 18.90
CA ALA A 118 4.28 12.50 19.42
C ALA A 118 4.02 12.36 20.93
N GLU A 119 3.47 11.21 21.34
CA GLU A 119 2.99 11.01 22.70
C GLU A 119 3.82 10.00 23.48
N ASN A 120 3.90 10.21 24.80
CA ASN A 120 4.52 9.28 25.75
C ASN A 120 6.00 9.01 25.42
N LEU A 121 6.76 10.07 25.11
CA LEU A 121 8.23 9.98 25.05
C LEU A 121 8.74 9.63 26.45
N ARG A 122 9.63 8.64 26.52
CA ARG A 122 10.30 8.21 27.74
C ARG A 122 11.79 8.07 27.47
N ALA A 123 12.61 8.54 28.40
CA ALA A 123 14.05 8.33 28.43
C ALA A 123 14.38 7.41 29.60
N THR A 124 15.02 6.28 29.32
CA THR A 124 15.37 5.26 30.33
C THR A 124 16.80 4.79 30.14
N HIS A 125 17.52 4.54 31.22
CA HIS A 125 18.86 3.96 31.17
C HIS A 125 18.77 2.50 30.71
N VAL A 126 19.58 2.12 29.71
CA VAL A 126 19.73 0.71 29.31
C VAL A 126 20.57 -0.02 30.35
N GLN A 127 21.70 0.59 30.73
CA GLN A 127 22.61 0.09 31.74
C GLN A 127 23.33 1.29 32.39
N VAL A 128 23.39 1.29 33.73
CA VAL A 128 24.00 2.37 34.52
C VAL A 128 25.51 2.40 34.27
N GLY A 129 26.08 3.59 34.06
CA GLY A 129 27.54 3.78 33.93
C GLY A 129 28.08 3.71 32.50
N LEU A 130 27.25 3.42 31.49
CA LEU A 130 27.66 3.35 30.08
C LEU A 130 27.33 4.62 29.28
N GLY A 131 26.61 5.58 29.87
CA GLY A 131 26.17 6.78 29.15
C GLY A 131 25.15 6.49 28.04
N ILE A 132 24.39 5.38 28.16
CA ILE A 132 23.41 4.95 27.17
C ILE A 132 21.98 5.22 27.64
N ILE A 133 21.26 6.04 26.87
CA ILE A 133 19.83 6.34 27.10
C ILE A 133 19.00 5.72 25.99
N GLN A 134 18.00 4.93 26.36
CA GLN A 134 16.95 4.48 25.44
C GLN A 134 15.81 5.50 25.43
N LEU A 135 15.50 6.00 24.24
CA LEU A 135 14.32 6.82 23.98
C LEU A 135 13.22 5.94 23.39
N ARG A 136 12.01 6.04 23.92
CA ARG A 136 10.84 5.31 23.43
C ARG A 136 9.62 6.22 23.35
N VAL A 137 8.84 6.09 22.27
CA VAL A 137 7.61 6.84 22.04
C VAL A 137 6.49 5.88 21.60
N ASN A 138 5.23 6.28 21.79
CA ASN A 138 4.12 5.52 21.23
C ASN A 138 4.22 5.48 19.69
N PRO A 139 4.10 4.31 19.05
CA PRO A 139 4.17 4.21 17.59
C PRO A 139 2.91 4.78 16.93
N TRP A 140 3.08 5.51 15.84
CA TRP A 140 1.97 5.98 15.00
C TRP A 140 1.99 5.23 13.68
N ARG A 141 0.96 4.42 13.39
CA ARG A 141 0.94 3.52 12.21
C ARG A 141 1.26 4.19 10.87
N PRO A 142 0.81 5.43 10.60
CA PRO A 142 1.15 6.15 9.36
C PRO A 142 2.58 6.74 9.33
N ALA A 143 3.33 6.71 10.43
CA ALA A 143 4.72 7.18 10.47
C ALA A 143 5.60 6.29 9.58
N ARG A 144 6.39 6.93 8.71
CA ARG A 144 7.44 6.28 7.93
C ARG A 144 8.78 6.31 8.66
N MET A 145 9.03 7.40 9.38
CA MET A 145 10.23 7.61 10.17
C MET A 145 9.91 8.41 11.44
N TYR A 146 10.88 8.45 12.34
CA TYR A 146 10.87 9.21 13.59
C TYR A 146 12.10 10.11 13.57
N ARG A 147 11.92 11.39 13.89
CA ARG A 147 13.02 12.33 14.09
C ARG A 147 13.23 12.48 15.59
N TYR A 148 14.34 11.95 16.08
CA TYR A 148 14.77 12.11 17.45
C TYR A 148 15.70 13.32 17.52
N GLU A 149 15.49 14.17 18.52
CA GLU A 149 16.38 15.28 18.82
C GLU A 149 16.74 15.30 20.28
N TYR A 150 18.00 15.64 20.56
CA TYR A 150 18.52 15.77 21.91
C TYR A 150 19.47 16.96 22.02
N ARG A 151 19.65 17.46 23.24
CA ARG A 151 20.63 18.50 23.57
C ARG A 151 21.03 18.44 25.03
N GLU A 152 22.20 18.97 25.38
CA GLU A 152 22.55 19.17 26.79
C GLU A 152 21.67 20.30 27.36
N LYS A 153 21.13 20.10 28.56
CA LYS A 153 20.24 21.09 29.18
C LYS A 153 20.96 22.42 29.36
N GLY A 154 20.34 23.49 28.88
CA GLY A 154 20.92 24.84 28.88
C GLY A 154 21.62 25.22 27.58
N THR A 155 21.77 24.30 26.62
CA THR A 155 22.18 24.62 25.25
C THR A 155 20.97 24.93 24.38
N GLU A 156 21.16 25.72 23.32
CA GLU A 156 20.07 26.10 22.42
C GLU A 156 19.89 25.10 21.26
N GLU A 157 20.98 24.56 20.75
CA GLU A 157 21.02 23.73 19.55
C GLU A 157 20.54 22.29 19.81
N TRP A 158 19.63 21.82 18.95
CA TRP A 158 19.15 20.45 18.97
C TRP A 158 19.92 19.61 17.95
N ILE A 159 20.50 18.50 18.41
CA ILE A 159 21.13 17.49 17.57
C ILE A 159 20.05 16.49 17.16
N GLY A 160 19.78 16.39 15.86
CA GLY A 160 18.69 15.58 15.32
C GLY A 160 19.14 14.49 14.36
N PHE A 161 18.49 13.33 14.42
CA PHE A 161 18.69 12.24 13.49
C PHE A 161 17.38 11.48 13.23
N LEU A 162 17.38 10.70 12.16
CA LEU A 162 16.22 9.93 11.73
C LEU A 162 16.36 8.45 12.08
N HIS A 163 15.26 7.83 12.48
CA HIS A 163 15.21 6.41 12.78
C HIS A 163 13.87 5.80 12.33
N SER A 164 13.85 4.51 11.98
CA SER A 164 12.64 3.83 11.48
C SER A 164 11.76 3.26 12.59
N LYS A 165 12.31 3.06 13.79
CA LYS A 165 11.59 2.49 14.93
C LYS A 165 11.16 3.59 15.89
N SER A 166 10.07 3.33 16.63
CA SER A 166 9.57 4.17 17.72
C SER A 166 10.40 4.08 19.01
N PHE A 167 11.58 3.46 18.94
CA PHE A 167 12.58 3.51 20.01
C PHE A 167 13.98 3.55 19.40
N VAL A 168 14.93 4.13 20.15
CA VAL A 168 16.35 4.19 19.80
C VAL A 168 17.21 4.23 21.05
N GLU A 169 18.44 3.73 20.95
CA GLU A 169 19.46 3.83 22.00
C GLU A 169 20.49 4.87 21.56
N LEU A 170 20.67 5.88 22.40
CA LEU A 170 21.67 6.92 22.25
C LEU A 170 22.86 6.57 23.12
N SER A 171 24.01 6.33 22.48
CA SER A 171 25.31 6.13 23.12
C SER A 171 26.12 7.42 23.12
N ASP A 172 27.30 7.37 23.77
CA ASP A 172 28.31 8.42 23.73
C ASP A 172 27.86 9.77 24.32
N LEU A 173 26.85 9.73 25.20
CA LEU A 173 26.44 10.89 25.99
C LEU A 173 27.41 11.08 27.16
N THR A 174 27.69 12.34 27.50
CA THR A 174 28.59 12.63 28.62
C THR A 174 27.91 12.30 29.94
N ALA A 175 28.54 11.44 30.75
CA ALA A 175 28.02 11.07 32.06
C ALA A 175 27.94 12.27 33.01
N MET A 176 27.00 12.20 33.96
CA MET A 176 26.68 13.25 34.93
C MET A 176 26.22 14.57 34.30
N ARG A 177 25.61 14.50 33.11
CA ARG A 177 24.99 15.65 32.43
C ARG A 177 23.49 15.42 32.22
N GLU A 178 22.72 16.49 32.36
CA GLU A 178 21.29 16.47 32.04
C GLU A 178 21.09 16.74 30.55
N TYR A 179 20.30 15.91 29.91
CA TYR A 179 19.92 16.06 28.52
C TYR A 179 18.41 16.24 28.39
N GLU A 180 18.02 17.02 27.40
CA GLU A 180 16.65 17.20 26.98
C GLU A 180 16.41 16.46 25.67
N PHE A 181 15.26 15.81 25.56
CA PHE A 181 14.89 14.95 24.43
C PHE A 181 13.51 15.34 23.90
N ARG A 182 13.37 15.31 22.57
CA ARG A 182 12.07 15.41 21.89
C ARG A 182 12.05 14.52 20.66
N VAL A 183 10.85 14.09 20.25
CA VAL A 183 10.68 13.25 19.07
C VAL A 183 9.51 13.73 18.23
N SER A 184 9.60 13.59 16.91
CA SER A 184 8.48 13.84 16.00
C SER A 184 8.27 12.67 15.05
N TYR A 185 7.02 12.43 14.66
CA TYR A 185 6.70 11.50 13.59
C TYR A 185 6.93 12.16 12.22
N ILE A 186 7.40 11.40 11.25
CA ILE A 186 7.47 11.81 9.85
C ILE A 186 6.59 10.85 9.05
N GLY A 187 5.48 11.38 8.52
CA GLY A 187 4.48 10.64 7.76
C GLY A 187 4.50 11.00 6.28
N ARG A 188 3.31 11.18 5.70
CA ARG A 188 3.16 11.81 4.37
C ARG A 188 3.26 13.33 4.44
N ASP A 189 2.95 13.91 5.59
CA ASP A 189 3.17 15.32 5.91
C ASP A 189 4.57 15.46 6.52
N ALA A 190 5.31 16.46 6.04
CA ALA A 190 6.68 16.77 6.46
C ALA A 190 6.74 17.78 7.62
N ILE A 191 5.59 18.32 8.04
CA ILE A 191 5.52 19.23 9.18
C ILE A 191 5.83 18.46 10.47
N LEU A 192 6.91 18.85 11.14
CA LEU A 192 7.31 18.28 12.42
C LEU A 192 6.39 18.76 13.53
N ASN A 193 5.87 17.81 14.28
CA ASN A 193 5.08 18.03 15.49
C ASN A 193 5.74 17.25 16.64
N PHE A 194 6.53 17.95 17.46
CA PHE A 194 7.36 17.32 18.48
C PHE A 194 6.55 16.95 19.73
N SER A 195 6.97 15.87 20.40
CA SER A 195 6.51 15.51 21.74
C SER A 195 6.78 16.63 22.75
N ASP A 196 6.19 16.48 23.94
CA ASP A 196 6.71 17.19 25.11
C ASP A 196 8.19 16.84 25.33
N VAL A 197 8.94 17.83 25.81
CA VAL A 197 10.36 17.66 26.12
C VAL A 197 10.50 16.82 27.38
N VAL A 198 11.35 15.81 27.33
CA VAL A 198 11.70 14.97 28.47
C VAL A 198 13.13 15.26 28.87
N THR A 199 13.38 15.46 30.16
CA THR A 199 14.72 15.63 30.71
C THR A 199 15.16 14.35 31.41
N ALA A 200 16.41 13.93 31.20
CA ALA A 200 17.02 12.85 31.97
C ALA A 200 18.49 13.16 32.29
N LEU A 201 18.92 12.81 33.50
CA LEU A 201 20.32 12.81 33.89
C LEU A 201 20.98 11.56 33.32
N VAL A 202 22.07 11.69 32.59
CA VAL A 202 22.86 10.56 32.09
C VAL A 202 23.79 10.10 33.22
N VAL A 203 23.68 8.82 33.63
CA VAL A 203 24.49 8.17 34.68
C VAL A 203 25.12 6.89 34.19
#